data_AF-A0A9D8NDF0-F1
#
_entry.id   AF-A0A9D8NDF0-F1
#
_cell.length_a   1.000
_cell.length_b   1.000
_cell.length_c   1.000
_cell.angle_alpha   90.00
_cell.angle_beta   90.00
_cell.angle_gamma   90.00
#
_symmetry.space_group_name_H-M   'P 1'
#
loop_
_entity.id
_entity.type
_entity.pdbx_description
1 polymer ?
#
loop_
_entity_poly.entity_id
_entity_poly.type
_entity_poly.pdbx_seq_one_letter_code
_entity_poly.pdbx_strand_id
1 'polypeptide(L)'
;MSKELVILFCIFAPVLILWLTYRFKVLNKVGSIIIAYIIGCAFGLTGLIPDTEEMHGVQTTVASVAIPIAIPLLLFSSDLRSWVRLAPSFIKSTLCGIVGCAIAITIGFLICGRQTPELYANIGGMLTGLYTGGNANLASLKMALGVDDSTYILVSAYSTIMSALYLFFVIIVGKRVLLCILPDFKKQESEGETECESEGVKEREDEAARGKEQVPLSSRGGVRSGALLFICKALLLTIIIIAASAGI
;
A
#
# COMPACT_ATOMS: atom_id res chain seq x y z
N MET A 1 12.27 30.16 -3.61
CA MET A 1 13.06 29.14 -2.87
C MET A 1 14.17 28.69 -3.80
N SER A 2 15.45 28.75 -3.41
CA SER A 2 16.54 28.31 -4.30
C SER A 2 16.62 26.78 -4.33
N LYS A 3 17.11 26.22 -5.45
CA LYS A 3 17.24 24.77 -5.67
C LYS A 3 18.01 24.04 -4.57
N GLU A 4 19.02 24.68 -3.97
CA GLU A 4 19.78 24.06 -2.88
C GLU A 4 18.90 23.80 -1.64
N LEU A 5 17.95 24.70 -1.39
CA LEU A 5 17.10 24.64 -0.21
C LEU A 5 16.07 23.50 -0.32
N VAL A 6 15.61 23.19 -1.54
CA VAL A 6 14.73 22.04 -1.80
C VAL A 6 15.49 20.72 -1.67
N ILE A 7 16.72 20.64 -2.16
CA ILE A 7 17.56 19.44 -1.99
C ILE A 7 17.84 19.19 -0.51
N LEU A 8 18.22 20.24 0.23
CA LEU A 8 18.44 20.16 1.67
C LEU A 8 17.18 19.72 2.39
N PHE A 9 16.02 20.26 2.01
CA PHE A 9 14.73 19.85 2.55
C PHE A 9 14.43 18.37 2.27
N CYS A 10 14.61 17.88 1.04
CA CYS A 10 14.36 16.47 0.69
C CYS A 10 15.22 15.48 1.49
N ILE A 11 16.46 15.83 1.83
CA ILE A 11 17.36 14.96 2.60
C ILE A 11 17.10 15.11 4.11
N PHE A 12 16.86 16.33 4.59
CA PHE A 12 16.73 16.61 6.02
C PHE A 12 15.34 16.31 6.56
N ALA A 13 14.28 16.46 5.75
CA ALA A 13 12.90 16.18 6.14
C ALA A 13 12.69 14.75 6.67
N PRO A 14 13.11 13.66 6.00
CA PRO A 14 12.92 12.31 6.52
C PRO A 14 13.66 12.09 7.85
N VAL A 15 14.87 12.64 8.00
CA VAL A 15 15.64 12.58 9.26
C VAL A 15 14.92 13.31 10.38
N LEU A 16 14.42 14.53 10.11
CA LEU A 16 13.67 15.34 11.06
C LEU A 16 12.37 14.65 11.49
N ILE A 17 11.64 14.05 10.55
CA ILE A 17 10.41 13.29 10.81
C ILE A 17 10.70 12.09 11.70
N LEU A 18 11.76 11.35 11.40
CA LEU A 18 12.17 10.20 12.21
C LEU A 18 12.50 10.65 13.64
N TRP A 19 13.33 11.68 13.77
CA TRP A 19 13.72 12.25 15.06
C TRP A 19 12.51 12.74 15.87
N LEU A 20 11.56 13.41 15.23
CA LEU A 20 10.34 13.89 15.86
C LEU A 20 9.44 12.73 16.33
N THR A 21 9.38 11.66 15.54
CA THR A 21 8.62 10.45 15.86
C THR A 21 9.22 9.73 17.08
N TYR A 22 10.55 9.66 17.20
CA TYR A 22 11.20 9.11 18.39
C TYR A 22 10.99 9.96 19.65
N ARG A 23 10.89 11.30 19.51
CA ARG A 23 10.75 12.20 20.66
C ARG A 23 9.34 12.22 21.24
N PHE A 24 8.31 12.08 20.41
CA PHE A 24 6.90 12.20 20.80
C PHE A 24 6.14 10.88 20.70
N LYS A 25 5.69 10.34 21.84
CA LYS A 25 4.93 9.07 21.93
C LYS A 25 3.63 9.05 21.11
N VAL A 26 3.02 10.21 20.85
CA VAL A 26 1.81 10.33 20.02
C VAL A 26 2.15 10.11 18.54
N LEU A 27 3.25 10.69 18.07
CA LEU A 27 3.70 10.54 16.68
C LEU A 27 4.18 9.11 16.40
N ASN A 28 4.86 8.50 17.38
CA ASN A 28 5.27 7.08 17.32
C ASN A 28 4.11 6.08 17.34
N LYS A 29 2.87 6.53 17.53
CA LYS A 29 1.68 5.68 17.42
C LYS A 29 1.03 5.78 16.04
N VAL A 30 1.25 6.88 15.34
CA VAL A 30 0.70 7.15 14.00
C VAL A 30 1.65 6.63 12.94
N GLY A 31 2.95 6.84 13.12
CA GLY A 31 4.01 6.28 12.31
C GLY A 31 4.66 7.22 11.33
N SER A 32 5.99 7.03 11.21
CA SER A 32 6.90 7.91 10.48
C SER A 32 6.49 8.08 9.02
N ILE A 33 6.02 7.00 8.38
CA ILE A 33 5.57 7.00 6.98
C ILE A 33 4.33 7.88 6.81
N ILE A 34 3.36 7.76 7.72
CA ILE A 34 2.10 8.51 7.66
C ILE A 34 2.36 10.00 7.90
N ILE A 35 3.21 10.32 8.87
CA ILE A 35 3.62 11.69 9.15
C ILE A 35 4.34 12.29 7.93
N ALA A 36 5.22 11.53 7.29
CA ALA A 36 5.89 11.98 6.06
C ALA A 36 4.90 12.26 4.94
N TYR A 37 3.87 11.41 4.76
CA TYR A 37 2.84 11.63 3.75
C TYR A 37 2.00 12.88 4.02
N ILE A 38 1.55 13.08 5.27
CA ILE A 38 0.77 14.26 5.67
C ILE A 38 1.57 15.54 5.48
N ILE A 39 2.83 15.55 5.92
CA ILE A 39 3.73 16.70 5.76
C ILE A 39 3.95 16.97 4.27
N GLY A 40 4.29 15.95 3.48
CA GLY A 40 4.47 16.09 2.04
C GLY A 40 3.24 16.66 1.34
N CYS A 41 2.05 16.16 1.69
CA CYS A 41 0.77 16.66 1.18
C CYS A 41 0.52 18.13 1.60
N ALA A 42 0.77 18.49 2.86
CA ALA A 42 0.62 19.86 3.35
C ALA A 42 1.58 20.83 2.65
N PHE A 43 2.82 20.42 2.38
CA PHE A 43 3.77 21.20 1.58
C PHE A 43 3.34 21.33 0.12
N GLY A 44 2.72 20.28 -0.45
CA GLY A 44 2.13 20.33 -1.79
C GLY A 44 0.92 21.26 -1.89
N LEU A 45 0.07 21.32 -0.86
CA LEU A 45 -1.13 22.19 -0.86
C LEU A 45 -0.82 23.66 -0.56
N THR A 46 0.24 23.95 0.20
CA THR A 46 0.58 25.33 0.60
C THR A 46 1.20 26.14 -0.55
N GLY A 47 1.53 25.51 -1.68
CA GLY A 47 2.18 26.17 -2.82
C GLY A 47 3.53 26.79 -2.47
N LEU A 48 4.12 26.36 -1.34
CA LEU A 48 5.35 26.94 -0.80
C LEU A 48 6.57 26.58 -1.66
N ILE A 49 6.47 25.47 -2.38
CA ILE A 49 7.41 25.03 -3.42
C ILE A 49 6.91 25.60 -4.74
N PRO A 50 7.66 26.51 -5.39
CA PRO A 50 7.23 27.06 -6.68
C PRO A 50 7.21 25.97 -7.76
N ASP A 51 6.13 25.94 -8.54
CA ASP A 51 5.90 25.03 -9.69
C ASP A 51 6.80 25.39 -10.88
N THR A 52 8.10 25.40 -10.67
CA THR A 52 9.10 25.60 -11.73
C THR A 52 9.62 24.24 -12.19
N GLU A 53 9.82 24.06 -13.49
CA GLU A 53 10.33 22.81 -14.06
C GLU A 53 11.62 22.30 -13.38
N GLU A 54 12.49 23.23 -12.97
CA GLU A 54 13.71 22.90 -12.22
C GLU A 54 13.45 22.19 -10.89
N MET A 55 12.39 22.57 -10.16
CA MET A 55 12.05 21.97 -8.86
C MET A 55 11.48 20.56 -9.03
N HIS A 56 10.63 20.37 -10.04
CA HIS A 56 10.14 19.04 -10.41
C HIS A 56 11.27 18.12 -10.88
N GLY A 57 12.23 18.65 -11.63
CA GLY A 57 13.42 17.92 -12.07
C GLY A 57 14.26 17.41 -10.90
N VAL A 58 14.48 18.25 -9.89
CA VAL A 58 15.23 17.87 -8.68
C VAL A 58 14.50 16.76 -7.91
N GLN A 59 13.21 16.92 -7.63
CA GLN A 59 12.42 15.92 -6.89
C GLN A 59 12.40 14.56 -7.60
N THR A 60 12.18 14.59 -8.92
CA THR A 60 12.16 13.37 -9.74
C THR A 60 13.53 12.69 -9.77
N THR A 61 14.62 13.47 -9.84
CA THR A 61 16.00 12.94 -9.82
C THR A 61 16.35 12.32 -8.47
N VAL A 62 15.97 12.98 -7.36
CA VAL A 62 16.18 12.43 -6.02
C VAL A 62 15.42 11.12 -5.87
N ALA A 63 14.16 11.05 -6.29
CA ALA A 63 13.35 9.83 -6.22
C ALA A 63 13.90 8.72 -7.13
N SER A 64 14.31 9.04 -8.36
CA SER A 64 14.82 8.07 -9.33
C SER A 64 16.14 7.43 -8.91
N VAL A 65 16.94 8.11 -8.10
CA VAL A 65 18.17 7.57 -7.50
C VAL A 65 17.86 6.85 -6.17
N ALA A 66 17.00 7.43 -5.32
CA ALA A 66 16.71 6.88 -4.01
C ALA A 66 15.96 5.55 -4.06
N ILE A 67 14.95 5.41 -4.93
CA ILE A 67 14.10 4.22 -5.00
C ILE A 67 14.91 2.96 -5.36
N PRO A 68 15.74 2.95 -6.42
CA PRO A 68 16.53 1.77 -6.78
C PRO A 68 17.58 1.39 -5.74
N ILE A 69 18.03 2.33 -4.91
CA ILE A 69 18.98 2.06 -3.81
C ILE A 69 18.24 1.52 -2.58
N ALA A 70 17.04 2.06 -2.29
CA ALA A 70 16.24 1.65 -1.15
C ALA A 70 15.78 0.19 -1.27
N ILE A 71 15.40 -0.28 -2.47
CA ILE A 71 14.89 -1.64 -2.67
C ILE A 71 15.92 -2.71 -2.26
N PRO A 72 17.18 -2.72 -2.75
CA PRO A 72 18.19 -3.66 -2.29
C PRO A 72 18.54 -3.50 -0.82
N LEU A 73 18.56 -2.27 -0.29
CA LEU A 73 18.93 -2.02 1.10
C LEU A 73 17.88 -2.59 2.06
N LEU A 74 16.59 -2.41 1.74
CA LEU A 74 15.47 -3.06 2.45
C LEU A 74 15.52 -4.58 2.29
N LEU A 75 15.86 -5.06 1.10
CA LEU A 75 15.95 -6.50 0.81
C LEU A 75 17.11 -7.17 1.59
N PHE A 76 18.27 -6.52 1.69
CA PHE A 76 19.42 -7.01 2.47
C PHE A 76 19.19 -6.94 3.98
N SER A 77 18.42 -5.97 4.44
CA SER A 77 18.00 -5.87 5.85
C SER A 77 16.92 -6.88 6.23
N SER A 78 16.28 -7.52 5.23
CA SER A 78 15.20 -8.48 5.44
C SER A 78 15.73 -9.90 5.39
N ASP A 79 15.16 -10.79 6.21
CA ASP A 79 15.46 -12.22 6.16
C ASP A 79 14.91 -12.87 4.88
N LEU A 80 15.72 -12.85 3.81
CA LEU A 80 15.40 -13.44 2.51
C LEU A 80 14.91 -14.89 2.62
N ARG A 81 15.46 -15.65 3.56
CA ARG A 81 15.11 -17.06 3.76
C ARG A 81 13.69 -17.25 4.31
N SER A 82 13.23 -16.34 5.15
CA SER A 82 11.85 -16.32 5.67
C SER A 82 10.89 -15.89 4.56
N TRP A 83 11.25 -14.86 3.79
CA TRP A 83 10.44 -14.40 2.66
C TRP A 83 10.21 -15.50 1.61
N VAL A 84 11.25 -16.23 1.20
CA VAL A 84 11.12 -17.35 0.24
C VAL A 84 10.22 -18.46 0.79
N ARG A 85 10.21 -18.71 2.10
CA ARG A 85 9.32 -19.69 2.73
C ARG A 85 7.85 -19.26 2.69
N LEU A 86 7.58 -17.96 2.82
CA LEU A 86 6.23 -17.38 2.76
C LEU A 86 5.75 -17.14 1.32
N ALA A 87 6.67 -17.02 0.35
CA ALA A 87 6.40 -16.80 -1.07
C ALA A 87 5.27 -17.68 -1.66
N PRO A 88 5.18 -19.01 -1.43
CA PRO A 88 4.08 -19.81 -1.99
C PRO A 88 2.70 -19.40 -1.44
N SER A 89 2.61 -18.95 -0.18
CA SER A 89 1.36 -18.44 0.38
C SER A 89 1.01 -17.06 -0.19
N PHE A 90 2.01 -16.21 -0.39
CA PHE A 90 1.87 -14.91 -1.06
C PHE A 90 1.39 -15.08 -2.50
N ILE A 91 2.04 -15.93 -3.30
CA ILE A 91 1.66 -16.18 -4.71
C ILE A 91 0.21 -16.65 -4.83
N LYS A 92 -0.25 -17.54 -3.94
CA LYS A 92 -1.66 -17.98 -3.93
C LYS A 92 -2.62 -16.82 -3.64
N SER A 93 -2.28 -15.93 -2.71
CA SER A 93 -3.08 -14.76 -2.40
C SER A 93 -3.09 -13.76 -3.55
N THR A 94 -1.94 -13.48 -4.16
CA THR A 94 -1.83 -12.60 -5.33
C THR A 94 -2.62 -13.13 -6.52
N LEU A 95 -2.58 -14.44 -6.78
CA LEU A 95 -3.39 -15.04 -7.85
C LEU A 95 -4.90 -14.87 -7.59
N CYS A 96 -5.33 -15.08 -6.34
CA CYS A 96 -6.72 -14.80 -5.95
C CYS A 96 -7.06 -13.30 -6.14
N GLY A 97 -6.12 -12.40 -5.82
CA GLY A 97 -6.27 -10.96 -6.03
C GLY A 97 -6.40 -10.58 -7.50
N ILE A 98 -5.61 -11.20 -8.39
CA ILE A 98 -5.70 -11.00 -9.85
C ILE A 98 -7.08 -11.43 -10.36
N VAL A 99 -7.59 -12.57 -9.90
CA VAL A 99 -8.95 -13.02 -10.26
C VAL A 99 -10.00 -12.04 -9.74
N GLY A 100 -9.86 -11.57 -8.50
CA GLY A 100 -10.76 -10.55 -7.93
C GLY A 100 -10.74 -9.24 -8.73
N CYS A 101 -9.56 -8.79 -9.17
CA CYS A 101 -9.39 -7.63 -10.02
C CYS A 101 -10.09 -7.81 -11.37
N ALA A 102 -9.90 -8.97 -12.02
CA ALA A 102 -10.56 -9.29 -13.29
C ALA A 102 -12.09 -9.29 -13.15
N ILE A 103 -12.63 -9.84 -12.06
CA ILE A 103 -14.07 -9.81 -11.78
C ILE A 103 -14.56 -8.37 -11.58
N ALA A 104 -13.88 -7.57 -10.77
CA ALA A 104 -14.25 -6.18 -10.50
C ALA A 104 -14.27 -5.33 -11.79
N ILE A 105 -13.28 -5.49 -12.65
CA ILE A 105 -13.19 -4.78 -13.93
C ILE A 105 -14.30 -5.25 -14.89
N THR A 106 -14.58 -6.55 -14.92
CA THR A 106 -15.68 -7.10 -15.73
C THR A 106 -17.04 -6.54 -15.27
N ILE A 107 -17.28 -6.47 -13.96
CA ILE A 107 -18.50 -5.87 -13.40
C ILE A 107 -18.58 -4.37 -13.76
N GLY A 108 -17.48 -3.63 -13.59
CA GLY A 108 -17.43 -2.22 -13.96
C GLY A 108 -17.72 -1.98 -15.44
N PHE A 109 -17.19 -2.85 -16.32
CA PHE A 109 -17.48 -2.83 -17.75
C PHE A 109 -18.96 -3.11 -18.04
N LEU A 110 -19.60 -4.06 -17.36
CA LEU A 110 -21.02 -4.37 -17.59
C LEU A 110 -21.96 -3.23 -17.16
N ILE A 111 -21.60 -2.48 -16.11
CA ILE A 111 -22.41 -1.36 -15.61
C ILE A 111 -22.25 -0.13 -16.50
N CYS A 112 -21.01 0.28 -16.79
CA CYS A 112 -20.72 1.56 -17.46
C CYS A 112 -20.45 1.42 -18.98
N GLY A 113 -20.06 0.23 -19.45
CA GLY A 113 -19.62 -0.01 -20.82
C GLY A 113 -20.70 0.05 -21.90
N ARG A 114 -21.97 0.29 -21.53
CA ARG A 114 -23.10 0.31 -22.47
C ARG A 114 -23.10 1.50 -23.43
N GLN A 115 -22.44 2.61 -23.09
CA GLN A 115 -22.43 3.82 -23.91
C GLN A 115 -21.29 3.83 -24.93
N THR A 116 -20.06 3.49 -24.53
CA THR A 116 -18.86 3.48 -25.38
C THR A 116 -17.97 2.27 -25.08
N PRO A 117 -18.30 1.07 -25.59
CA PRO A 117 -17.66 -0.18 -25.18
C PRO A 117 -16.15 -0.21 -25.44
N GLU A 118 -15.67 0.40 -26.52
CA GLU A 118 -14.24 0.43 -26.83
C GLU A 118 -13.43 1.25 -25.80
N LEU A 119 -13.91 2.44 -25.45
CA LEU A 119 -13.26 3.31 -24.45
C LEU A 119 -13.22 2.64 -23.07
N TYR A 120 -14.33 2.07 -22.62
CA TYR A 120 -14.39 1.41 -21.31
C TYR A 120 -13.58 0.11 -21.26
N ALA A 121 -13.49 -0.63 -22.38
CA ALA A 121 -12.61 -1.80 -22.49
C ALA A 121 -11.14 -1.40 -22.38
N ASN A 122 -10.74 -0.32 -23.06
CA ASN A 122 -9.38 0.20 -22.99
C ASN A 122 -9.01 0.69 -21.59
N ILE A 123 -9.91 1.44 -20.93
CA ILE A 123 -9.73 1.86 -19.53
C ILE A 123 -9.66 0.63 -18.60
N GLY A 124 -10.51 -0.38 -18.81
CA GLY A 124 -10.48 -1.63 -18.04
C GLY A 124 -9.16 -2.39 -18.20
N GLY A 125 -8.63 -2.48 -19.43
CA GLY A 125 -7.31 -3.03 -19.70
C GLY A 125 -6.22 -2.26 -18.96
N MET A 126 -6.22 -0.93 -19.09
CA MET A 126 -5.30 -0.04 -18.39
C MET A 126 -5.33 -0.21 -16.86
N LEU A 127 -6.52 -0.24 -16.25
CA LEU A 127 -6.68 -0.46 -14.80
C LEU A 127 -6.23 -1.87 -14.38
N THR A 128 -6.44 -2.88 -15.21
CA THR A 128 -5.90 -4.23 -14.98
C THR A 128 -4.38 -4.17 -14.87
N GLY A 129 -3.71 -3.45 -15.77
CA GLY A 129 -2.27 -3.26 -15.72
C GLY A 129 -1.82 -2.50 -14.48
N LEU A 130 -2.52 -1.43 -14.13
CA LEU A 130 -2.21 -0.62 -12.95
C LEU A 130 -2.24 -1.44 -11.66
N TYR A 131 -3.29 -2.23 -11.43
CA TYR A 131 -3.44 -2.96 -10.17
C TYR A 131 -2.60 -4.24 -10.10
N THR A 132 -2.13 -4.76 -11.24
CA THR A 132 -1.25 -5.95 -11.28
C THR A 132 0.23 -5.61 -11.34
N GLY A 133 0.60 -4.41 -11.83
CA GLY A 133 2.00 -4.03 -12.08
C GLY A 133 2.31 -2.54 -11.95
N GLY A 134 1.40 -1.73 -11.41
CA GLY A 134 1.61 -0.31 -11.12
C GLY A 134 1.60 0.61 -12.33
N ASN A 135 2.05 1.86 -12.12
CA ASN A 135 2.05 2.91 -13.14
C ASN A 135 2.90 2.56 -14.38
N ALA A 136 3.97 1.78 -14.22
CA ALA A 136 4.79 1.31 -15.34
C ALA A 136 4.00 0.38 -16.29
N ASN A 137 3.16 -0.50 -15.75
CA ASN A 137 2.31 -1.39 -16.53
C ASN A 137 1.10 -0.66 -17.13
N LEU A 138 0.54 0.31 -16.41
CA LEU A 138 -0.48 1.23 -16.93
C LEU A 138 0.02 1.98 -18.17
N ALA A 139 1.22 2.56 -18.11
CA ALA A 139 1.84 3.27 -19.23
C ALA A 139 2.12 2.35 -20.42
N SER A 140 2.58 1.13 -20.16
CA SER A 140 2.79 0.11 -21.20
C SER A 140 1.48 -0.28 -21.90
N LEU A 141 0.41 -0.51 -21.15
CA LEU A 141 -0.90 -0.86 -21.72
C LEU A 141 -1.55 0.30 -22.46
N LYS A 142 -1.37 1.55 -22.02
CA LYS A 142 -1.77 2.72 -22.79
C LYS A 142 -1.15 2.71 -24.18
N MET A 143 0.17 2.47 -24.28
CA MET A 143 0.86 2.37 -25.56
C MET A 143 0.37 1.20 -26.40
N ALA A 144 0.16 0.03 -25.78
CA ALA A 144 -0.30 -1.17 -26.48
C ALA A 144 -1.75 -1.06 -27.00
N LEU A 145 -2.63 -0.39 -26.25
CA LEU A 145 -4.04 -0.20 -26.59
C LEU A 145 -4.30 1.07 -27.41
N GLY A 146 -3.27 1.89 -27.68
CA GLY A 146 -3.39 3.13 -28.45
C GLY A 146 -4.28 4.18 -27.78
N VAL A 147 -4.27 4.26 -26.45
CA VAL A 147 -5.13 5.19 -25.69
C VAL A 147 -4.52 6.58 -25.66
N ASP A 148 -5.38 7.59 -25.88
CA ASP A 148 -5.00 9.00 -25.88
C ASP A 148 -4.39 9.46 -24.53
N ASP A 149 -3.47 10.41 -24.60
CA ASP A 149 -2.81 11.01 -23.44
C ASP A 149 -3.80 11.63 -22.45
N SER A 150 -4.86 12.26 -22.93
CA SER A 150 -5.91 12.86 -22.10
C SER A 150 -6.62 11.83 -21.23
N THR A 151 -6.93 10.66 -21.80
CA THR A 151 -7.58 9.55 -21.09
C THR A 151 -6.61 8.92 -20.10
N TYR A 152 -5.34 8.77 -20.47
CA TYR A 152 -4.32 8.29 -19.55
C TYR A 152 -4.14 9.19 -18.32
N ILE A 153 -4.04 10.50 -18.53
CA ILE A 153 -3.90 11.48 -17.43
C ILE A 153 -5.12 11.40 -16.52
N LEU A 154 -6.32 11.33 -17.10
CA LEU A 154 -7.57 11.26 -16.33
C LEU A 154 -7.65 9.97 -15.48
N VAL A 155 -7.37 8.81 -16.06
CA VAL A 155 -7.38 7.51 -15.37
C VAL A 155 -6.32 7.47 -14.26
N SER A 156 -5.11 7.96 -14.55
CA SER A 156 -4.01 7.99 -13.58
C SER A 156 -4.33 8.91 -12.40
N ALA A 157 -4.84 10.12 -12.66
CA ALA A 157 -5.25 11.05 -11.62
C ALA A 157 -6.36 10.47 -10.73
N TYR A 158 -7.40 9.89 -11.33
CA TYR A 158 -8.48 9.24 -10.61
C TYR A 158 -7.98 8.10 -9.71
N SER A 159 -7.11 7.24 -10.26
CA SER A 159 -6.54 6.13 -9.49
C SER A 159 -5.72 6.61 -8.29
N THR A 160 -4.96 7.70 -8.45
CA THR A 160 -4.11 8.26 -7.39
C THR A 160 -4.96 8.84 -6.27
N ILE A 161 -6.02 9.57 -6.60
CA ILE A 161 -6.98 10.10 -5.63
C ILE A 161 -7.68 8.96 -4.88
N MET A 162 -8.17 7.95 -5.60
CA MET A 162 -8.83 6.80 -4.98
C MET A 162 -7.89 5.99 -4.09
N SER A 163 -6.63 5.81 -4.50
CA SER A 163 -5.61 5.16 -3.67
C SER A 163 -5.27 5.97 -2.42
N ALA A 164 -5.22 7.29 -2.50
CA ALA A 164 -5.00 8.15 -1.33
C ALA A 164 -6.17 8.05 -0.34
N LEU A 165 -7.41 8.08 -0.84
CA LEU A 165 -8.62 7.89 -0.01
C LEU A 165 -8.66 6.50 0.63
N TYR A 166 -8.35 5.46 -0.16
CA TYR A 166 -8.27 4.09 0.33
C TYR A 166 -7.20 3.94 1.42
N LEU A 167 -6.00 4.51 1.21
CA LEU A 167 -4.94 4.49 2.21
C LEU A 167 -5.40 5.15 3.52
N PHE A 168 -6.04 6.32 3.43
CA PHE A 168 -6.58 7.02 4.59
C PHE A 168 -7.63 6.18 5.33
N PHE A 169 -8.51 5.50 4.58
CA PHE A 169 -9.49 4.59 5.15
C PHE A 169 -8.84 3.40 5.87
N VAL A 170 -7.83 2.75 5.26
CA VAL A 170 -7.10 1.63 5.87
C VAL A 170 -6.39 2.07 7.15
N ILE A 171 -5.83 3.28 7.21
CA ILE A 171 -5.14 3.77 8.40
C ILE A 171 -6.13 4.03 9.55
N ILE A 172 -7.29 4.64 9.28
CA ILE A 172 -8.25 4.99 10.34
C ILE A 172 -9.05 3.77 10.81
N VAL A 173 -9.52 2.97 9.85
CA VAL A 173 -10.54 1.94 10.07
C VAL A 173 -9.96 0.54 9.90
N GLY A 174 -8.90 0.40 9.12
CA GLY A 174 -8.35 -0.90 8.69
C GLY A 174 -7.96 -1.79 9.85
N LYS A 175 -7.20 -1.32 10.86
CA LYS A 175 -6.85 -2.17 12.03
C LYS A 175 -8.09 -2.69 12.75
N ARG A 176 -9.12 -1.84 12.95
CA ARG A 176 -10.35 -2.25 13.63
C ARG A 176 -11.19 -3.24 12.81
N VAL A 177 -11.26 -3.05 11.50
CA VAL A 177 -12.05 -3.92 10.61
C VAL A 177 -11.34 -5.23 10.30
N LEU A 178 -10.02 -5.19 10.07
CA LEU A 178 -9.21 -6.36 9.77
C LEU A 178 -9.14 -7.32 10.97
N LEU A 179 -8.95 -6.82 12.19
CA LEU A 179 -9.01 -7.65 13.41
C LEU A 179 -10.42 -8.22 13.68
N CYS A 180 -11.46 -7.63 13.11
CA CYS A 180 -12.82 -8.15 13.22
C CYS A 180 -13.10 -9.30 12.25
N ILE A 181 -12.33 -9.40 11.16
CA ILE A 181 -12.53 -10.37 10.08
C ILE A 181 -11.46 -11.48 10.10
N LEU A 182 -10.24 -11.16 10.54
CA LEU A 182 -9.09 -12.05 10.59
C LEU A 182 -8.72 -12.42 12.04
N PRO A 183 -8.40 -13.69 12.31
CA PRO A 183 -7.83 -14.08 13.60
C PRO A 183 -6.44 -13.46 13.80
N ASP A 184 -6.06 -13.25 15.06
CA ASP A 184 -4.75 -12.71 15.40
C ASP A 184 -3.61 -13.50 14.73
N PHE A 185 -2.67 -12.76 14.14
CA PHE A 185 -1.51 -13.35 13.52
C PHE A 185 -0.65 -14.04 14.60
N LYS A 186 -0.52 -15.37 14.54
CA LYS A 186 0.41 -16.10 15.41
C LYS A 186 1.84 -15.75 15.00
N LYS A 187 2.45 -14.86 15.78
CA LYS A 187 3.88 -14.51 15.70
C LYS A 187 4.71 -15.80 15.71
N GLN A 188 5.37 -16.12 14.60
CA GLN A 188 6.51 -17.04 14.66
C GLN A 188 7.67 -16.23 15.26
N GLU A 189 8.33 -16.75 16.29
CA GLU A 189 9.56 -16.16 16.81
C GLU A 189 10.65 -16.22 15.72
N SER A 190 10.71 -15.17 14.92
CA SER A 190 11.91 -14.70 14.25
C SER A 190 12.33 -13.41 14.96
N GLU A 191 13.39 -13.50 15.76
CA GLU A 191 14.17 -12.33 16.13
C GLU A 191 14.59 -11.61 14.85
N GLY A 192 14.06 -10.41 14.60
CA GLY A 192 14.56 -9.55 13.52
C GLY A 192 13.57 -9.06 12.47
N GLU A 193 12.27 -8.90 12.77
CA GLU A 193 11.40 -8.10 11.90
C GLU A 193 11.45 -6.63 12.34
N THR A 194 12.34 -5.86 11.70
CA THR A 194 12.19 -4.39 11.65
C THR A 194 11.07 -4.09 10.67
N GLU A 195 9.84 -4.18 11.17
CA GLU A 195 8.71 -3.50 10.57
C GLU A 195 9.01 -2.00 10.58
N CYS A 196 9.18 -1.40 9.40
CA CYS A 196 8.80 0.00 9.19
C CYS A 196 7.27 0.11 9.20
N GLU A 197 6.64 -0.34 10.28
CA GLU A 197 5.28 -0.04 10.67
C GLU A 197 5.32 0.34 12.14
N SER A 198 5.05 1.62 12.40
CA SER A 198 5.05 2.16 13.74
C SER A 198 3.76 1.75 14.44
N GLU A 199 3.78 0.63 15.15
CA GLU A 199 2.89 0.38 16.29
C GLU A 199 3.55 -0.51 17.38
N GLY A 200 4.88 -0.57 17.45
CA GLY A 200 5.61 -1.53 18.30
C GLY A 200 6.40 -1.00 19.51
N VAL A 201 6.21 0.24 19.98
CA VAL A 201 7.00 0.79 21.14
C VAL A 201 6.20 0.78 22.45
N LYS A 202 5.36 -0.23 22.69
CA LYS A 202 4.71 -0.40 24.00
C LYS A 202 4.98 -1.70 24.74
N GLU A 203 5.69 -2.67 24.15
CA GLU A 203 5.87 -3.97 24.82
C GLU A 203 7.23 -4.17 25.49
N ARG A 204 8.19 -3.24 25.36
CA ARG A 204 9.53 -3.42 25.95
C ARG A 204 9.68 -3.03 27.44
N GLU A 205 8.63 -2.56 28.12
CA GLU A 205 8.70 -2.27 29.57
C GLU A 205 7.91 -3.25 30.45
N ASP A 206 7.01 -4.07 29.89
CA ASP A 206 6.11 -4.92 30.70
C ASP A 206 6.51 -6.42 30.75
N GLU A 207 7.39 -6.90 29.87
CA GLU A 207 7.79 -8.32 29.81
C GLU A 207 8.82 -8.75 30.88
N ALA A 208 9.36 -7.82 31.68
CA ALA A 208 10.22 -8.18 32.81
C ALA A 208 9.43 -8.73 34.03
N ALA A 209 8.09 -8.69 34.01
CA ALA A 209 7.27 -8.91 35.21
C ALA A 209 6.47 -10.23 35.28
N ARG A 210 6.37 -11.03 34.21
CA ARG A 210 5.57 -12.28 34.27
C ARG A 210 6.21 -13.45 33.55
N GLY A 211 7.10 -14.12 34.26
CA GLY A 211 7.52 -15.47 33.94
C GLY A 211 6.39 -16.50 34.06
N LYS A 212 6.69 -17.67 33.50
CA LYS A 212 6.04 -18.99 33.65
C LYS A 212 4.84 -19.27 32.73
N GLU A 213 5.07 -20.07 31.68
CA GLU A 213 4.91 -21.54 31.70
C GLU A 213 4.30 -22.11 30.40
N GLN A 214 5.08 -23.03 29.80
CA GLN A 214 4.70 -24.23 29.04
C GLN A 214 3.89 -24.15 27.72
N VAL A 215 4.63 -24.47 26.66
CA VAL A 215 4.20 -25.10 25.41
C VAL A 215 3.67 -26.51 25.68
N PRO A 216 2.66 -26.97 24.93
CA PRO A 216 2.81 -28.29 24.32
C PRO A 216 2.48 -28.32 22.81
N LEU A 217 3.36 -29.02 22.09
CA LEU A 217 3.16 -29.56 20.74
C LEU A 217 1.95 -30.51 20.71
N SER A 218 1.06 -30.39 19.73
CA SER A 218 0.51 -31.56 19.02
C SER A 218 -0.30 -31.17 17.77
N SER A 219 0.25 -31.53 16.61
CA SER A 219 -0.35 -32.34 15.54
C SER A 219 -1.65 -31.94 14.81
N ARG A 220 -1.58 -32.22 13.50
CA ARG A 220 -2.66 -32.56 12.54
C ARG A 220 -3.43 -31.44 11.84
N GLY A 221 -3.03 -31.22 10.57
CA GLY A 221 -3.85 -31.50 9.39
C GLY A 221 -5.28 -30.96 9.37
N GLY A 222 -5.49 -29.89 8.60
CA GLY A 222 -6.83 -29.35 8.36
C GLY A 222 -6.88 -28.11 7.47
N VAL A 223 -6.11 -28.07 6.37
CA VAL A 223 -6.32 -27.06 5.32
C VAL A 223 -7.58 -27.48 4.56
N ARG A 224 -8.72 -26.78 4.74
CA ARG A 224 -9.67 -26.47 3.63
C ARG A 224 -10.94 -25.69 3.95
N SER A 225 -11.37 -25.50 5.20
CA SER A 225 -12.67 -24.82 5.44
C SER A 225 -12.56 -23.33 5.78
N GLY A 226 -11.50 -22.92 6.49
CA GLY A 226 -11.33 -21.53 6.93
C GLY A 226 -10.94 -20.56 5.81
N ALA A 227 -10.07 -20.98 4.89
CA ALA A 227 -9.60 -20.15 3.78
C ALA A 227 -10.72 -19.82 2.78
N LEU A 228 -11.63 -20.76 2.52
CA LEU A 228 -12.76 -20.54 1.63
C LEU A 228 -13.77 -19.57 2.26
N LEU A 229 -14.03 -19.71 3.56
CA LEU A 229 -14.89 -18.80 4.31
C LEU A 229 -14.29 -17.38 4.38
N PHE A 230 -12.96 -17.30 4.47
CA PHE A 230 -12.20 -16.05 4.46
C PHE A 230 -12.29 -15.33 3.11
N ILE A 231 -12.05 -16.04 2.01
CA ILE A 231 -12.19 -15.51 0.64
C ILE A 231 -13.64 -15.07 0.42
N CYS A 232 -14.61 -15.84 0.90
CA CYS A 232 -16.03 -15.49 0.79
C CYS A 232 -16.37 -14.21 1.59
N LYS A 233 -15.86 -14.07 2.82
CA LYS A 233 -16.02 -12.83 3.62
C LYS A 233 -15.33 -11.63 2.98
N ALA A 234 -14.15 -11.80 2.41
CA ALA A 234 -13.43 -10.73 1.71
C ALA A 234 -14.18 -10.30 0.44
N LEU A 235 -14.73 -11.24 -0.34
CA LEU A 235 -15.57 -10.97 -1.49
C LEU A 235 -16.89 -10.27 -1.10
N LEU A 236 -17.49 -10.65 0.04
CA LEU A 236 -18.67 -9.98 0.56
C LEU A 236 -18.36 -8.53 0.96
N LEU A 237 -17.20 -8.29 1.58
CA LEU A 237 -16.75 -6.95 1.94
C LEU A 237 -16.49 -6.09 0.69
N THR A 238 -15.87 -6.64 -0.36
CA THR A 238 -15.66 -5.91 -1.61
C THR A 238 -16.96 -5.60 -2.32
N ILE A 239 -17.92 -6.53 -2.33
CA ILE A 239 -19.27 -6.29 -2.87
C ILE A 239 -19.98 -5.18 -2.08
N ILE A 240 -19.86 -5.15 -0.75
CA ILE A 240 -20.43 -4.08 0.10
C ILE A 240 -19.78 -2.73 -0.20
N ILE A 241 -18.45 -2.69 -0.41
CA ILE A 241 -17.73 -1.47 -0.77
C ILE A 241 -18.17 -0.96 -2.15
N ILE A 242 -18.34 -1.86 -3.12
CA ILE A 242 -18.83 -1.51 -4.48
C ILE A 242 -20.29 -1.03 -4.42
N ALA A 243 -21.14 -1.67 -3.62
CA ALA A 243 -22.54 -1.27 -3.43
C ALA A 243 -22.66 0.09 -2.72
N ALA A 244 -21.80 0.36 -1.73
CA ALA A 244 -21.72 1.67 -1.07
C ALA A 244 -21.19 2.75 -2.03
N SER A 245 -20.26 2.40 -2.92
CA SER A 245 -19.71 3.30 -3.94
C SER A 245 -20.68 3.58 -5.10
N ALA A 246 -21.68 2.73 -5.32
CA ALA A 246 -22.72 2.93 -6.33
C ALA A 246 -23.98 3.64 -5.78
N GLY A 247 -23.95 4.04 -4.50
CA GLY A 247 -25.09 4.57 -3.76
C GLY A 247 -25.07 6.07 -3.46
N ILE A 248 -24.18 6.84 -4.10
CA ILE A 248 -24.24 8.31 -4.27
C ILE A 248 -23.68 8.63 -5.66
#